data_AF-A0A3D0LXY7-F1
#
_entry.id   AF-A0A3D0LXY7-F1
#
_cell.length_a   1.000
_cell.length_b   1.000
_cell.length_c   1.000
_cell.angle_alpha   90.00
_cell.angle_beta   90.00
_cell.angle_gamma   90.00
#
_symmetry.space_group_name_H-M   'P 1'
#
loop_
_entity.id
_entity.type
_entity.pdbx_description
1 polymer ?
#
loop_
_entity_poly.entity_id
_entity_poly.type
_entity_poly.pdbx_seq_one_letter_code
_entity_poly.pdbx_strand_id
1 'polypeptide(L)'
;MLTTDEFNGEDILVDYTQDVEAIALKQMVINKLYASLSLLPEDEQRLIQEHFYLNISEVKLSEIYGVNQSTISRRIDRIVNKLKKLMKI
;
A
#
# COMPACT_ATOMS: atom_id res chain seq x y z
N MET A 1 -26.20 27.60 -26.88
CA MET A 1 -24.87 28.04 -26.45
C MET A 1 -24.57 27.33 -25.14
N LEU A 2 -23.37 26.76 -24.98
CA LEU A 2 -22.97 25.99 -23.80
C LEU A 2 -22.35 26.85 -22.68
N THR A 3 -22.36 28.17 -22.87
CA THR A 3 -21.97 29.15 -21.86
C THR A 3 -23.19 30.01 -21.56
N THR A 4 -23.63 29.95 -20.32
CA THR A 4 -24.59 30.88 -19.71
C THR A 4 -23.94 31.49 -18.47
N ASP A 5 -24.44 32.61 -17.97
CA ASP A 5 -23.87 33.32 -16.80
C ASP A 5 -23.77 32.43 -15.54
N GLU A 6 -24.48 31.30 -15.51
CA GLU A 6 -24.47 30.29 -14.43
C GLU A 6 -23.63 29.04 -14.73
N PHE A 7 -23.08 28.88 -15.94
CA PHE A 7 -22.34 27.67 -16.32
C PHE A 7 -21.33 27.92 -17.45
N ASN A 8 -20.03 27.78 -17.12
CA ASN A 8 -18.94 27.85 -18.09
C ASN A 8 -18.64 26.46 -18.65
N GLY A 9 -18.77 26.30 -19.97
CA GLY A 9 -18.41 25.06 -20.66
C GLY A 9 -16.93 24.67 -20.60
N GLU A 10 -16.06 25.58 -20.13
CA GLU A 10 -14.64 25.30 -19.84
C GLU A 10 -14.46 24.38 -18.61
N ASP A 11 -15.39 24.37 -17.67
CA ASP A 11 -15.33 23.48 -16.49
C ASP A 11 -15.68 22.01 -16.82
N ILE A 12 -16.22 21.74 -18.01
CA ILE A 12 -16.50 20.37 -18.49
C ILE A 12 -15.24 19.69 -19.02
N LEU A 13 -14.24 20.47 -19.44
CA LEU A 13 -12.95 19.95 -19.88
C LEU A 13 -12.00 19.82 -18.68
N VAL A 14 -12.41 19.02 -17.69
CA VAL A 14 -11.45 18.47 -16.75
C VAL A 14 -10.53 17.55 -17.55
N ASP A 15 -9.35 18.04 -17.85
CA ASP A 15 -8.31 17.24 -18.47
C ASP A 15 -7.91 16.14 -17.48
N TYR A 16 -8.45 14.94 -17.68
CA TYR A 16 -8.01 13.71 -17.02
C TYR A 16 -6.68 13.22 -17.59
N THR A 17 -5.77 14.12 -17.97
CA THR A 17 -4.36 13.78 -18.08
C THR A 17 -3.92 13.36 -16.69
N GLN A 18 -4.10 12.07 -16.39
CA GLN A 18 -3.41 11.44 -15.28
C GLN A 18 -1.95 11.79 -15.48
N ASP A 19 -1.40 12.54 -14.53
CA ASP A 19 -0.03 12.99 -14.57
C ASP A 19 0.86 11.75 -14.80
N VAL A 20 1.44 11.68 -16.00
CA VAL A 20 2.26 10.55 -16.44
C VAL A 20 3.44 10.39 -15.49
N GLU A 21 3.91 11.49 -14.91
CA GLU A 21 4.93 11.51 -13.86
C GLU A 21 4.42 10.82 -12.59
N ALA A 22 3.21 11.16 -12.12
CA ALA A 22 2.60 10.53 -10.96
C ALA A 22 2.37 9.01 -11.15
N ILE A 23 1.96 8.57 -12.35
CA ILE A 23 1.83 7.14 -12.68
C ILE A 23 3.19 6.45 -12.64
N ALA A 24 4.20 7.05 -13.28
CA ALA A 24 5.56 6.50 -13.32
C ALA A 24 6.16 6.38 -11.90
N LEU A 25 5.98 7.41 -11.06
CA LEU A 25 6.39 7.41 -9.66
C LEU A 25 5.69 6.30 -8.87
N LYS A 26 4.37 6.16 -9.01
CA LYS A 26 3.60 5.10 -8.36
C LYS A 26 4.12 3.72 -8.76
N GLN A 27 4.33 3.48 -10.05
CA GLN A 27 4.85 2.20 -10.54
C GLN A 27 6.26 1.91 -10.01
N MET A 28 7.12 2.93 -9.93
CA MET A 28 8.46 2.80 -9.36
C MET A 28 8.41 2.39 -7.88
N VAL A 29 7.52 3.00 -7.09
CA VAL A 29 7.34 2.64 -5.67
C VAL A 29 6.80 1.22 -5.51
N ILE A 30 5.83 0.83 -6.33
CA ILE A 30 5.28 -0.53 -6.34
C ILE A 30 6.37 -1.56 -6.67
N ASN A 31 7.17 -1.32 -7.70
CA ASN A 31 8.25 -2.21 -8.09
C ASN A 31 9.29 -2.35 -6.97
N LYS A 32 9.66 -1.24 -6.29
CA LYS A 32 10.55 -1.27 -5.12
C LYS A 32 9.94 -2.06 -3.96
N LEU A 33 8.65 -1.94 -3.72
CA LEU A 33 7.95 -2.69 -2.68
C LEU A 33 8.00 -4.19 -2.98
N TYR A 34 7.66 -4.63 -4.20
CA TYR A 34 7.73 -6.05 -4.58
C TYR A 34 9.14 -6.61 -4.48
N ALA A 35 10.14 -5.87 -4.94
CA ALA A 35 11.55 -6.27 -4.78
C ALA A 35 11.90 -6.41 -3.29
N SER A 36 11.48 -5.48 -2.44
CA SER A 36 11.75 -5.52 -1.00
C SER A 36 11.01 -6.66 -0.28
N LEU A 37 9.77 -6.96 -0.67
CA LEU A 37 8.99 -8.09 -0.15
C LEU A 37 9.70 -9.42 -0.44
N SER A 38 10.28 -9.58 -1.63
CA SER A 38 11.01 -10.82 -2.00
C SER A 38 12.27 -11.07 -1.17
N LEU A 39 12.79 -10.05 -0.48
CA LEU A 39 13.96 -10.15 0.40
C LEU A 39 13.60 -10.50 1.85
N LEU A 40 12.32 -10.51 2.21
CA LEU A 40 11.88 -10.90 3.54
C LEU A 40 11.97 -12.44 3.70
N PRO A 41 12.23 -12.95 4.92
CA PRO A 41 12.01 -14.35 5.26
C PRO A 41 10.57 -14.81 4.95
N GLU A 42 10.38 -16.09 4.61
CA GLU A 42 9.08 -16.63 4.21
C GLU A 42 7.98 -16.41 5.27
N ASP A 43 8.33 -16.53 6.55
CA ASP A 43 7.38 -16.30 7.65
C ASP A 43 6.95 -14.83 7.77
N GLU A 44 7.86 -13.90 7.48
CA GLU A 44 7.55 -12.47 7.43
C GLU A 44 6.72 -12.10 6.20
N GLN A 45 7.03 -12.68 5.04
CA GLN A 45 6.23 -12.52 3.82
C GLN A 45 4.78 -12.99 4.05
N ARG A 46 4.63 -14.18 4.64
CA ARG A 46 3.32 -14.78 4.93
C ARG A 46 2.50 -13.89 5.86
N LEU A 47 3.09 -13.42 6.96
CA LEU A 47 2.38 -12.57 7.92
C LEU A 47 1.90 -11.24 7.29
N ILE A 48 2.73 -10.60 6.47
CA ILE A 48 2.35 -9.37 5.77
C ILE A 48 1.29 -9.63 4.70
N GLN A 49 1.38 -10.73 3.97
CA GLN A 49 0.37 -11.12 2.98
C GLN A 49 -0.98 -11.38 3.66
N GLU A 50 -1.00 -12.15 4.74
CA GLU A 50 -2.21 -12.43 5.51
C GLU A 50 -2.85 -11.15 6.06
N HIS A 51 -2.03 -10.24 6.60
CA HIS A 51 -2.54 -9.01 7.19
C HIS A 51 -3.02 -7.98 6.15
N PHE A 52 -2.18 -7.63 5.17
CA PHE A 52 -2.46 -6.53 4.24
C PHE A 52 -3.16 -6.96 2.95
N TYR A 53 -2.92 -8.17 2.46
CA TYR A 53 -3.53 -8.65 1.21
C TYR A 53 -4.82 -9.44 1.48
N LEU A 54 -4.81 -10.33 2.47
CA LEU A 54 -5.99 -11.10 2.86
C LEU A 54 -6.87 -10.39 3.91
N ASN A 55 -6.45 -9.21 4.39
CA ASN A 55 -7.17 -8.41 5.39
C ASN A 55 -7.52 -9.17 6.68
N ILE A 56 -6.66 -10.11 7.09
CA ILE A 56 -6.84 -10.84 8.35
C ILE A 56 -6.43 -9.92 9.51
N SER A 57 -7.34 -9.73 10.45
CA SER A 57 -7.10 -8.88 11.63
C SER A 57 -6.00 -9.45 12.52
N GLU A 58 -5.28 -8.57 13.22
CA GLU A 58 -4.23 -9.02 14.14
C GLU A 58 -4.76 -9.92 15.25
N VAL A 59 -6.01 -9.72 15.68
CA VAL A 59 -6.69 -10.61 16.63
C VAL A 59 -6.83 -12.00 16.03
N LYS A 60 -7.31 -12.12 14.78
CA LYS A 60 -7.46 -13.44 14.15
C LYS A 60 -6.11 -14.11 13.88
N LEU A 61 -5.10 -13.33 13.48
CA LEU A 61 -3.72 -13.82 13.37
C LEU A 61 -3.18 -14.30 14.71
N SER A 62 -3.53 -13.63 15.81
CA SER A 62 -3.11 -14.04 17.15
C SER A 62 -3.64 -15.44 17.51
N GLU A 63 -4.88 -15.74 17.13
CA GLU A 63 -5.48 -17.09 17.24
C GLU A 63 -4.77 -18.11 16.35
N ILE A 64 -4.53 -17.77 15.07
CA ILE A 64 -3.89 -18.66 14.08
C ILE A 64 -2.46 -19.03 14.50
N TYR A 65 -1.69 -18.05 14.97
CA TYR A 65 -0.29 -18.23 15.36
C TYR A 65 -0.11 -18.65 16.83
N GLY A 66 -1.18 -18.72 17.62
CA GLY A 66 -1.13 -19.13 19.03
C GLY A 66 -0.34 -18.16 19.92
N VAL A 67 -0.40 -16.86 19.65
CA VAL A 67 0.33 -15.82 20.38
C VAL A 67 -0.60 -14.66 20.74
N ASN A 68 -0.17 -13.77 21.63
CA ASN A 68 -0.93 -12.55 21.93
C ASN A 68 -1.01 -11.60 20.72
N GLN A 69 -2.12 -10.87 20.58
CA GLN A 69 -2.28 -9.87 19.51
C GLN A 69 -1.16 -8.81 19.53
N SER A 70 -0.71 -8.38 20.70
CA SER A 70 0.43 -7.44 20.81
C SER A 70 1.75 -8.01 20.27
N THR A 71 1.92 -9.33 20.25
CA THR A 71 3.06 -9.99 19.60
C THR A 71 2.94 -9.90 18.09
N ILE A 72 1.74 -10.10 17.53
CA ILE A 72 1.47 -9.94 16.09
C ILE A 72 1.73 -8.49 15.66
N SER A 73 1.16 -7.52 16.36
CA SER A 73 1.35 -6.09 16.08
C SER A 73 2.83 -5.71 16.01
N ARG A 74 3.62 -6.08 17.03
CA ARG A 74 5.07 -5.83 17.05
C ARG A 74 5.82 -6.54 15.92
N ARG A 75 5.38 -7.72 15.48
CA ARG A 75 5.99 -8.42 14.33
C ARG A 75 5.71 -7.64 13.05
N ILE A 76 4.47 -7.24 12.82
CA ILE A 76 4.07 -6.43 11.66
C ILE A 76 4.87 -5.13 11.62
N ASP A 77 4.96 -4.40 12.73
CA ASP A 77 5.74 -3.16 12.83
C ASP A 77 7.22 -3.35 12.48
N ARG A 78 7.83 -4.44 12.95
CA ARG A 78 9.24 -4.76 12.62
C ARG A 78 9.41 -5.03 11.12
N ILE A 79 8.47 -5.76 10.51
CA ILE A 79 8.52 -6.07 9.09
C ILE A 79 8.32 -4.80 8.26
N VAL A 80 7.36 -3.94 8.61
CA VAL A 80 7.14 -2.65 7.95
C VAL A 80 8.39 -1.75 8.05
N ASN A 81 9.02 -1.70 9.22
CA ASN A 81 10.27 -0.95 9.39
C ASN A 81 11.43 -1.54 8.57
N LYS A 82 11.49 -2.88 8.41
CA LYS A 82 12.45 -3.53 7.53
C LYS A 82 12.20 -3.16 6.06
N LEU A 83 10.96 -3.20 5.61
CA LEU A 83 10.57 -2.79 4.26
C LEU A 83 10.93 -1.33 3.96
N LYS A 84 10.66 -0.39 4.88
CA LYS A 84 11.07 1.01 4.75
C LYS A 84 12.58 1.15 4.54
N LYS A 85 13.38 0.45 5.35
CA LYS A 85 14.85 0.42 5.22
C LYS A 85 15.31 -0.16 3.87
N LEU A 86 14.69 -1.24 3.40
CA LEU A 86 15.01 -1.86 2.11
C LEU A 86 14.67 -0.93 0.93
N MET A 87 13.55 -0.23 1.02
CA MET A 87 13.09 0.72 0.00
C MET A 87 13.82 2.07 0.06
N LYS A 88 14.58 2.32 1.14
CA LYS A 88 15.27 3.59 1.43
C LYS A 88 14.28 4.77 1.51
N ILE A 89 13.18 4.57 2.23
CA ILE A 89 12.12 5.56 2.49
C ILE A 89 11.95 5.81 3.99
#